data_AF-A0A0C9TUC5-F1
#
_entry.id   AF-A0A0C9TUC5-F1
#
_cell.length_a   1.000
_cell.length_b   1.000
_cell.length_c   1.000
_cell.angle_alpha   90.00
_cell.angle_beta   90.00
_cell.angle_gamma   90.00
#
_symmetry.space_group_name_H-M   'P 1'
#
loop_
_entity.id
_entity.type
_entity.pdbx_description
1 polymer ?
#
loop_
_entity_poly.entity_id
_entity_poly.type
_entity_poly.pdbx_seq_one_letter_code
_entity_poly.pdbx_strand_id
1 'polypeptide(L)'
;MWFANCNDEGVVYHKYFNPMPTTTMALLLAVIECCIDKWATGIKVDIKFTAAAYTTVYNNHLIFLHAFDEHTAVYDLLGQI
;
A
#
# COMPACT_ATOMS: atom_id res chain seq x y z
N MET A 1 -7.70 13.03 -16.18
CA MET A 1 -6.81 11.99 -15.63
C MET A 1 -6.30 12.53 -14.30
N TRP A 2 -6.20 11.73 -13.24
CA TRP A 2 -5.54 12.17 -12.02
C TRP A 2 -4.02 11.98 -12.18
N PHE A 3 -3.22 12.94 -11.72
CA PHE A 3 -1.76 12.89 -11.70
C PHE A 3 -1.06 12.73 -13.06
N ALA A 4 -1.63 13.23 -14.16
CA ALA A 4 -1.02 13.20 -15.49
C ALA A 4 -0.03 14.35 -15.74
N ASN A 5 -0.19 15.50 -15.07
CA ASN A 5 0.74 16.63 -15.18
C ASN A 5 0.76 17.52 -13.92
N CYS A 6 1.63 18.53 -13.90
CA CYS A 6 1.84 19.43 -12.75
C CYS A 6 0.65 20.37 -12.44
N ASN A 7 -0.34 20.48 -13.33
CA ASN A 7 -1.54 21.26 -13.09
C ASN A 7 -2.68 20.43 -12.50
N ASP A 8 -2.52 19.11 -12.37
CA ASP A 8 -3.53 18.27 -11.73
C ASP A 8 -3.50 18.47 -10.21
N GLU A 9 -4.62 18.18 -9.55
CA GLU A 9 -4.70 18.24 -8.08
C GLU A 9 -3.65 17.31 -7.47
N GLY A 10 -2.66 17.91 -6.81
CA GLY A 10 -1.67 17.18 -6.02
C GLY A 10 -2.27 16.60 -4.74
N VAL A 11 -1.46 16.43 -3.70
CA VAL A 11 -1.93 15.88 -2.41
C VAL A 11 -2.73 16.93 -1.63
N VAL A 12 -4.03 17.05 -1.93
CA VAL A 12 -4.96 18.01 -1.29
C VAL A 12 -5.22 17.68 0.19
N TYR A 13 -5.15 16.38 0.55
CA TYR A 13 -5.61 15.86 1.83
C TYR A 13 -4.48 15.44 2.78
N HIS A 14 -3.26 15.97 2.58
CA HIS A 14 -2.07 15.57 3.33
C HIS A 14 -2.27 15.57 4.86
N LYS A 15 -3.00 16.55 5.39
CA LYS A 15 -3.29 16.66 6.83
C LYS A 15 -4.02 15.46 7.45
N TYR A 16 -4.70 14.65 6.65
CA TYR A 16 -5.42 13.46 7.13
C TYR A 16 -4.59 12.17 7.01
N PHE A 17 -3.43 12.23 6.36
CA PHE A 17 -2.57 11.08 6.06
C PHE A 17 -1.11 11.34 6.43
N ASN A 18 -0.86 12.21 7.41
CA ASN A 18 0.48 12.48 7.94
C ASN A 18 0.49 12.33 9.48
N PRO A 19 1.09 11.25 10.02
CA PRO A 19 1.70 10.13 9.30
C PRO A 19 0.64 9.28 8.57
N MET A 20 1.05 8.52 7.56
CA MET A 20 0.13 7.67 6.82
C MET A 20 -0.28 6.48 7.69
N PRO A 21 -1.58 6.19 7.87
CA PRO A 21 -1.99 5.05 8.68
C PRO A 21 -1.44 3.74 8.13
N THR A 22 -0.92 2.89 9.01
CA THR A 22 -0.36 1.57 8.65
C THR A 22 -1.36 0.69 7.91
N THR A 23 -2.65 0.80 8.26
CA THR A 23 -3.75 0.13 7.56
C THR A 23 -3.89 0.59 6.11
N THR A 24 -3.74 1.90 5.85
CA THR A 24 -3.76 2.45 4.48
C THR A 24 -2.56 1.95 3.68
N MET A 25 -1.37 1.92 4.29
CA MET A 25 -0.16 1.39 3.64
C MET A 25 -0.30 -0.10 3.32
N ALA A 26 -0.77 -0.91 4.27
CA ALA A 26 -1.00 -2.34 4.05
C ALA A 26 -2.01 -2.60 2.94
N LEU A 27 -3.08 -1.80 2.86
CA LEU A 27 -4.06 -1.89 1.78
C LEU A 27 -3.42 -1.56 0.43
N LEU A 28 -2.62 -0.51 0.35
CA LEU A 28 -1.89 -0.14 -0.86
C LEU A 28 -0.93 -1.25 -1.31
N LEU A 29 -0.16 -1.83 -0.38
CA LEU A 29 0.74 -2.94 -0.66
C LEU A 29 -0.01 -4.18 -1.17
N ALA A 30 -1.17 -4.50 -0.58
CA ALA A 30 -2.02 -5.61 -1.06
C ALA A 30 -2.57 -5.35 -2.48
N VAL A 31 -2.91 -4.11 -2.82
CA VAL A 31 -3.32 -3.74 -4.19
C VAL A 31 -2.15 -3.87 -5.16
N ILE A 32 -0.94 -3.46 -4.76
CA ILE A 32 0.27 -3.60 -5.57
C ILE A 32 0.57 -5.08 -5.83
N GLU A 33 0.52 -5.93 -4.80
CA GLU A 33 0.69 -7.38 -4.93
C GLU A 33 -0.36 -7.98 -5.87
N CYS A 34 -1.63 -7.60 -5.73
CA CYS A 34 -2.67 -8.01 -6.67
C CYS A 34 -2.38 -7.59 -8.11
N CYS A 35 -1.83 -6.39 -8.32
CA CYS A 35 -1.41 -5.95 -9.66
C CYS A 35 -0.26 -6.79 -10.21
N ILE A 36 0.67 -7.23 -9.37
CA ILE A 36 1.79 -8.10 -9.76
C ILE A 36 1.28 -9.51 -10.07
N ASP A 37 0.39 -10.08 -9.25
CA ASP A 37 -0.18 -11.41 -9.42
C ASP A 37 -0.89 -11.59 -10.76
N LYS A 38 -1.50 -10.52 -11.29
CA LYS A 38 -2.12 -10.52 -12.62
C LYS A 38 -1.15 -10.93 -13.72
N TRP A 39 0.15 -10.77 -13.50
CA TRP A 39 1.21 -11.09 -14.46
C TRP A 39 2.04 -12.30 -14.06
N ALA A 40 1.70 -13.01 -12.97
CA ALA A 40 2.51 -14.10 -12.44
C ALA A 40 2.76 -15.24 -13.44
N THR A 41 1.84 -15.45 -14.38
CA THR A 41 1.95 -16.49 -15.43
C THR A 41 2.66 -16.00 -16.71
N GLY A 42 3.13 -14.75 -16.74
CA GLY A 42 3.66 -14.08 -17.93
C GLY A 42 2.58 -13.57 -18.89
N ILE A 43 1.30 -13.83 -18.63
CA ILE A 43 0.16 -13.30 -19.38
C ILE A 43 -0.76 -12.58 -18.39
N LYS A 44 -1.30 -11.43 -18.80
CA LYS A 44 -2.24 -10.69 -17.97
C LYS A 44 -3.53 -11.49 -17.75
N VAL A 45 -3.78 -11.91 -16.52
CA VAL A 45 -5.03 -12.52 -16.07
C VAL A 45 -5.87 -11.50 -15.32
N ASP A 46 -7.19 -11.56 -15.48
CA ASP A 46 -8.10 -10.70 -14.71
C ASP A 46 -8.30 -11.25 -13.29
N ILE A 47 -7.52 -10.73 -12.35
CA ILE A 47 -7.67 -11.02 -10.92
C ILE A 47 -8.45 -9.87 -10.27
N LYS A 48 -9.53 -10.22 -9.58
CA LYS A 48 -10.34 -9.24 -8.84
C LYS A 48 -9.74 -8.99 -7.47
N PHE A 49 -9.41 -7.73 -7.19
CA PHE A 49 -9.06 -7.31 -5.84
C PHE A 49 -10.31 -7.32 -4.96
N THR A 50 -10.43 -8.31 -4.08
CA THR A 50 -11.55 -8.47 -3.16
C THR A 50 -11.02 -8.78 -1.76
N ALA A 51 -11.77 -8.40 -0.73
CA ALA A 51 -11.41 -8.73 0.65
C ALA A 51 -11.23 -10.25 0.81
N ALA A 52 -12.18 -11.07 0.35
CA ALA A 52 -12.10 -12.52 0.48
C ALA A 52 -10.81 -13.13 -0.11
N ALA A 53 -10.30 -12.59 -1.22
CA ALA A 53 -9.09 -13.09 -1.86
C ALA A 53 -7.79 -12.54 -1.23
N TYR A 54 -7.78 -11.28 -0.79
CA TYR A 54 -6.56 -10.57 -0.38
C TYR A 54 -6.50 -10.23 1.12
N THR A 55 -7.45 -10.68 1.95
CA THR A 55 -7.39 -10.47 3.42
C THR A 55 -6.10 -11.04 4.02
N THR A 56 -5.68 -12.23 3.60
CA THR A 56 -4.43 -12.83 4.10
C THR A 56 -3.21 -11.99 3.70
N VAL A 57 -3.15 -11.55 2.44
CA VAL A 57 -2.07 -10.69 1.93
C VAL A 57 -2.02 -9.37 2.69
N TYR A 58 -3.17 -8.73 2.90
CA TYR A 58 -3.29 -7.52 3.70
C TYR A 58 -2.79 -7.70 5.14
N ASN A 59 -3.21 -8.78 5.81
CA ASN A 59 -2.78 -9.06 7.19
C ASN A 59 -1.27 -9.34 7.26
N ASN A 60 -0.71 -10.03 6.26
CA ASN A 60 0.74 -10.24 6.18
C ASN A 60 1.49 -8.91 6.02
N HIS A 61 1.03 -8.02 5.14
CA HIS A 61 1.61 -6.69 4.98
C HIS A 61 1.52 -5.85 6.26
N LEU A 62 0.42 -5.95 7.01
CA LEU A 62 0.33 -5.31 8.33
C LEU A 62 1.43 -5.82 9.27
N ILE A 63 1.58 -7.14 9.39
CA ILE A 63 2.61 -7.76 10.25
C ILE A 63 4.00 -7.30 9.81
N PHE A 64 4.27 -7.29 8.51
CA PHE A 64 5.57 -6.85 7.98
C PHE A 64 5.83 -5.36 8.19
N LEU A 65 4.81 -4.51 8.07
CA LEU A 65 4.95 -3.08 8.37
C LEU A 65 5.24 -2.84 9.85
N HIS A 66 4.59 -3.56 10.75
CA HIS A 66 4.89 -3.48 12.19
C HIS A 66 6.31 -3.94 12.50
N ALA A 67 6.73 -5.09 11.96
CA ALA A 67 8.11 -5.57 12.13
C ALA A 67 9.13 -4.61 11.51
N PHE A 68 8.82 -4.02 10.35
CA PHE A 68 9.66 -3.04 9.69
C PHE A 68 9.82 -1.77 10.55
N ASP A 69 8.73 -1.28 11.15
CA ASP A 69 8.77 -0.15 12.07
C ASP A 69 9.70 -0.43 13.26
N GLU A 70 9.52 -1.58 13.91
CA GLU A 70 10.37 -2.01 15.03
C GLU A 70 11.85 -2.10 14.65
N HIS A 71 12.17 -2.66 13.48
CA HIS A 71 13.54 -2.80 13.01
C HIS A 71 14.16 -1.52 12.46
N THR A 72 13.34 -0.52 12.11
CA THR A 72 13.81 0.74 11.53
C THR A 72 13.51 1.94 12.43
N ALA A 73 13.11 1.72 13.68
CA ALA A 73 12.79 2.75 14.65
C ALA A 73 13.91 3.80 14.83
N VAL A 74 15.17 3.40 14.70
CA VAL A 74 16.33 4.31 14.78
C VAL A 74 16.33 5.36 13.66
N TYR A 75 15.70 5.05 12.54
CA TYR A 75 15.67 5.88 11.33
C TYR A 75 14.32 6.59 11.11
N ASP A 76 13.29 6.27 11.90
CA ASP A 76 11.95 6.89 11.84
C ASP A 76 11.35 6.88 10.42
N LEU A 77 11.50 5.76 9.69
CA LEU A 77 11.19 5.68 8.25
C LEU A 77 9.69 5.76 7.94
N LEU A 78 8.84 5.37 8.87
CA LEU A 78 7.39 5.44 8.71
C LEU A 78 6.78 6.72 9.34
N GLY A 79 7.62 7.55 9.96
CA GLY A 79 7.20 8.59 10.89
C GLY A 79 6.64 7.98 12.18
N GLN A 80 6.49 8.79 13.23
CA GLN A 80 5.89 8.35 14.49
C GLN A 80 4.47 7.81 14.27
N ILE A 81 4.32 6.50 14.11
CA ILE A 81 3.03 5.79 13.95
C ILE A 81 2.18 5.95 15.21
#